data_AF-A0AAD3HPW8-F1
#
_entry.id   AF-A0AAD3HPW8-F1
#
_cell.length_a   1.000
_cell.length_b   1.000
_cell.length_c   1.000
_cell.angle_alpha   90.00
_cell.angle_beta   90.00
_cell.angle_gamma   90.00
#
_symmetry.space_group_name_H-M   'P 1'
#
loop_
_entity.id
_entity.type
_entity.pdbx_description
1 polymer ?
#
loop_
_entity_poly.entity_id
_entity_poly.type
_entity_poly.pdbx_seq_one_letter_code
_entity_poly.pdbx_strand_id
1 'polypeptide(L)'
;MAASFDWTSLVQQSADLVGQDYNNVPRVERSLPQLQQYADALRSRTNRYRGPAEQAAATRLLAQQGFDANRLTTEVVGLEIVPTIEDVFHAETNSVEEYLQQVEEATLLAAIQEAQQESVASFESYMEQCMARDWAANKRQLFGLIAPTSLGGVGGGGGVYGGGAQPLIGRSAGGGHAFGAPSLRLSPKETAYVEVVKRMAGATAAAGGAQAAAGPASGLDAVKEFLDACKKHEDKAPGHDTPISSVWALLADVLGEARRRGVTPSAPSASASSFGTPAPASSSSSSAGQRYVEALSAGARAHLERGHQAHMRATISRYKLVAERGSDPDALREVQAYVQVKFRDRGPLDFSASSGGGLDTSWVQLFYCLRSGYDRAAARAAERCADLV
;
A
#
# COMPACT_ATOMS: atom_id res chain seq x y z
N MET A 1 -73.08 -22.46 -20.81
CA MET A 1 -72.93 -22.63 -19.36
C MET A 1 -71.71 -23.49 -19.12
N ALA A 2 -70.54 -22.88 -18.93
CA ALA A 2 -69.31 -23.59 -18.61
C ALA A 2 -69.28 -23.81 -17.10
N ALA A 3 -69.30 -25.06 -16.65
CA ALA A 3 -69.21 -25.40 -15.24
C ALA A 3 -67.85 -24.94 -14.71
N SER A 4 -67.85 -23.99 -13.78
CA SER A 4 -66.69 -23.63 -12.98
C SER A 4 -66.26 -24.87 -12.19
N PHE A 5 -65.12 -25.47 -12.55
CA PHE A 5 -64.50 -26.51 -11.73
C PHE A 5 -64.19 -25.90 -10.37
N ASP A 6 -64.90 -26.36 -9.35
CA ASP A 6 -64.74 -25.88 -7.98
C ASP A 6 -63.44 -26.44 -7.40
N TRP A 7 -62.51 -25.55 -7.06
CA TRP A 7 -61.21 -25.90 -6.49
C TRP A 7 -61.34 -26.75 -5.23
N THR A 8 -62.44 -26.60 -4.49
CA THR A 8 -62.73 -27.43 -3.31
C THR A 8 -63.03 -28.87 -3.70
N SER A 9 -63.73 -29.09 -4.82
CA SER A 9 -63.98 -30.42 -5.38
C SER A 9 -62.70 -31.09 -5.83
N LEU A 10 -61.77 -30.33 -6.43
CA LEU A 10 -60.48 -30.86 -6.86
C LEU A 10 -59.57 -31.21 -5.68
N VAL A 11 -59.58 -30.41 -4.61
CA VAL A 11 -58.91 -30.73 -3.34
C VAL A 11 -59.49 -32.01 -2.73
N GLN A 12 -60.81 -32.16 -2.73
CA GLN A 12 -61.46 -33.34 -2.20
C GLN A 12 -61.18 -34.61 -3.02
N GLN A 13 -61.18 -34.49 -4.36
CA GLN A 13 -60.77 -35.56 -5.27
C GLN A 13 -59.30 -35.96 -5.06
N SER A 14 -58.42 -34.98 -4.83
CA SER A 14 -57.01 -35.27 -4.54
C SER A 14 -56.82 -36.01 -3.21
N ALA A 15 -57.65 -35.73 -2.20
CA ALA A 15 -57.63 -36.44 -0.92
C ALA A 15 -58.15 -37.88 -1.06
N ASP A 16 -59.22 -38.08 -1.83
CA ASP A 16 -59.76 -39.41 -2.14
C ASP A 16 -58.77 -40.26 -2.94
N LEU A 17 -58.06 -39.67 -3.91
CA LEU A 17 -57.01 -40.34 -4.68
C LEU A 17 -55.83 -40.82 -3.83
N VAL A 18 -55.52 -40.12 -2.73
CA VAL A 18 -54.47 -40.54 -1.77
C VAL A 18 -54.96 -41.67 -0.86
N GLY A 19 -56.27 -41.76 -0.61
CA GLY A 19 -56.88 -42.79 0.23
C GLY A 19 -57.21 -44.10 -0.51
N GLN A 20 -57.29 -44.09 -1.84
CA GLN A 20 -57.60 -45.28 -2.63
C GLN A 20 -56.35 -46.14 -2.86
N ASP A 21 -56.33 -47.33 -2.24
CA ASP A 21 -55.27 -48.33 -2.42
C ASP A 21 -55.34 -48.95 -3.82
N TYR A 22 -54.62 -48.37 -4.78
CA TYR A 22 -54.37 -49.00 -6.07
C TYR A 22 -53.13 -49.88 -5.98
N ASN A 23 -53.31 -51.21 -6.04
CA ASN A 23 -52.25 -52.24 -5.97
C ASN A 23 -51.14 -52.16 -7.06
N ASN A 24 -51.11 -51.11 -7.90
CA ASN A 24 -50.16 -50.96 -9.01
C ASN A 24 -49.53 -49.56 -9.16
N VAL A 25 -49.70 -48.64 -8.20
CA VAL A 25 -49.03 -47.33 -8.23
C VAL A 25 -48.36 -47.05 -6.87
N PRO A 26 -47.11 -46.55 -6.83
CA PRO A 26 -46.45 -46.21 -5.57
C PRO A 26 -47.24 -45.14 -4.80
N ARG A 27 -47.39 -45.37 -3.49
CA ARG A 27 -48.22 -44.55 -2.59
C ARG A 27 -47.65 -43.14 -2.46
N VAL A 28 -48.49 -42.13 -2.66
CA VAL A 28 -48.14 -40.73 -2.39
C VAL A 28 -48.12 -40.51 -0.87
N GLU A 29 -46.93 -40.43 -0.29
CA GLU A 29 -46.76 -40.39 1.18
C GLU A 29 -47.12 -39.06 1.85
N ARG A 30 -47.33 -37.97 1.07
CA ARG A 30 -47.56 -36.63 1.61
C ARG A 30 -48.73 -35.95 0.92
N SER A 31 -49.70 -35.50 1.71
CA SER A 31 -50.83 -34.72 1.19
C SER A 31 -50.39 -33.30 0.83
N LEU A 32 -51.10 -32.66 -0.09
CA LEU A 32 -50.86 -31.28 -0.52
C LEU A 32 -50.74 -30.28 0.65
N PRO A 33 -51.65 -30.28 1.66
CA PRO A 33 -51.51 -29.37 2.81
C PRO A 33 -50.27 -29.68 3.66
N GLN A 34 -49.85 -30.95 3.72
CA GLN A 34 -48.62 -31.33 4.42
C GLN A 34 -47.38 -30.82 3.67
N LEU A 35 -47.38 -30.90 2.33
CA LEU A 35 -46.32 -30.31 1.50
C LEU A 35 -46.27 -28.79 1.64
N GLN A 36 -47.42 -28.12 1.73
CA GLN A 36 -47.47 -26.68 1.97
C GLN A 36 -46.86 -26.31 3.33
N GLN A 37 -47.22 -27.03 4.40
CA GLN A 37 -46.61 -26.82 5.72
C GLN A 37 -45.09 -27.05 5.69
N TYR A 38 -44.61 -28.04 4.95
CA TYR A 38 -43.16 -28.25 4.79
C TYR A 38 -42.50 -27.14 3.98
N ALA A 39 -43.16 -26.64 2.93
CA ALA A 39 -42.66 -25.53 2.13
C ALA A 39 -42.57 -24.24 2.96
N ASP A 40 -43.58 -23.95 3.79
CA ASP A 40 -43.59 -22.81 4.70
C ASP A 40 -42.54 -22.97 5.82
N ALA A 41 -42.36 -24.19 6.32
CA ALA A 41 -41.30 -24.51 7.28
C ALA A 41 -39.89 -24.38 6.66
N LEU A 42 -39.72 -24.72 5.38
CA LEU A 42 -38.46 -24.53 4.65
C LEU A 42 -38.22 -23.04 4.38
N ARG A 43 -39.23 -22.32 3.89
CA ARG A 43 -39.17 -20.87 3.61
C ARG A 43 -38.85 -20.04 4.85
N SER A 44 -39.41 -20.42 6.00
CA SER A 44 -39.08 -19.78 7.28
C SER A 44 -37.69 -20.15 7.80
N ARG A 45 -37.11 -21.28 7.36
CA ARG A 45 -35.72 -21.67 7.67
C ARG A 45 -34.70 -21.02 6.75
N THR A 46 -35.03 -20.76 5.48
CA THR A 46 -34.12 -20.06 4.56
C THR A 46 -33.91 -18.61 4.95
N ASN A 47 -34.92 -17.98 5.56
CA ASN A 47 -34.86 -16.57 5.98
C ASN A 47 -34.21 -16.35 7.36
N ARG A 48 -33.71 -17.40 8.02
CA ARG A 48 -32.92 -17.22 9.25
C ARG A 48 -31.47 -16.99 8.88
N TYR A 49 -31.00 -15.78 9.17
CA TYR A 49 -29.58 -15.48 9.34
C TYR A 49 -28.91 -16.63 10.12
N ARG A 50 -28.05 -17.39 9.44
CA ARG A 50 -27.31 -18.49 10.06
C ARG A 50 -26.41 -17.89 11.13
N GLY A 51 -26.50 -18.40 12.36
CA GLY A 51 -25.68 -17.89 13.46
C GLY A 51 -24.18 -18.02 13.13
N PRO A 52 -23.30 -17.16 13.69
CA PRO A 52 -21.87 -17.15 13.36
C PRO A 52 -21.18 -18.52 13.54
N ALA A 53 -21.61 -19.29 14.55
CA ALA A 53 -21.09 -20.64 14.83
C ALA A 53 -21.53 -21.67 13.78
N GLU A 54 -22.77 -21.61 13.30
CA GLU A 54 -23.26 -22.50 12.25
C GLU A 54 -22.65 -22.14 10.89
N GLN A 55 -22.37 -20.85 10.66
CA GLN A 55 -21.67 -20.35 9.47
C GLN A 55 -20.21 -20.82 9.47
N ALA A 56 -19.53 -20.80 10.62
CA ALA A 56 -18.20 -21.37 10.78
C ALA A 56 -18.17 -22.90 10.57
N ALA A 57 -19.19 -23.63 11.02
CA ALA A 57 -19.29 -25.07 10.78
C ALA A 57 -19.52 -25.38 9.29
N ALA A 58 -20.40 -24.63 8.63
CA ALA A 58 -20.70 -24.83 7.22
C ALA A 58 -19.53 -24.43 6.29
N THR A 59 -18.85 -23.32 6.58
CA THR A 59 -17.62 -22.92 5.86
C THR A 59 -16.54 -23.99 6.00
N ARG A 60 -16.43 -24.62 7.18
CA ARG A 60 -15.52 -25.75 7.40
C ARG A 60 -15.90 -26.99 6.58
N LEU A 61 -17.19 -27.31 6.42
CA LEU A 61 -17.64 -28.41 5.56
C LEU A 61 -17.40 -28.14 4.07
N LEU A 62 -17.60 -26.90 3.62
CA LEU A 62 -17.33 -26.48 2.24
C LEU A 62 -15.83 -26.55 1.93
N ALA A 63 -15.00 -26.11 2.88
CA ALA A 63 -13.54 -26.22 2.77
C ALA A 63 -13.08 -27.69 2.69
N GLN A 64 -13.74 -28.62 3.39
CA GLN A 64 -13.45 -30.06 3.27
C GLN A 64 -13.74 -30.61 1.87
N GLN A 65 -14.68 -30.01 1.15
CA GLN A 65 -15.03 -30.38 -0.22
C GLN A 65 -14.24 -29.58 -1.27
N GLY A 66 -13.28 -28.75 -0.84
CA GLY A 66 -12.43 -27.96 -1.73
C GLY A 66 -13.06 -26.65 -2.23
N PHE A 67 -14.20 -26.23 -1.67
CA PHE A 67 -14.85 -24.97 -2.04
C PHE A 67 -14.42 -23.85 -1.09
N ASP A 68 -13.94 -22.74 -1.67
CA ASP A 68 -13.61 -21.54 -0.91
C ASP A 68 -14.88 -20.76 -0.56
N ALA A 69 -15.34 -20.96 0.68
CA ALA A 69 -16.58 -20.38 1.15
C ALA A 69 -16.56 -18.84 1.19
N ASN A 70 -15.39 -18.23 1.43
CA ASN A 70 -15.28 -16.77 1.48
C ASN A 70 -15.37 -16.15 0.08
N ARG A 71 -14.78 -16.82 -0.91
CA ARG A 71 -14.94 -16.43 -2.31
C ARG A 71 -16.39 -16.57 -2.75
N LEU A 72 -17.03 -17.70 -2.44
CA LEU A 72 -18.45 -17.93 -2.75
C LEU A 72 -19.36 -16.92 -2.04
N THR A 73 -19.10 -16.56 -0.78
CA THR A 73 -19.89 -15.51 -0.12
C THR A 73 -19.68 -14.14 -0.76
N THR A 74 -18.47 -13.85 -1.24
CA THR A 74 -18.18 -12.58 -1.93
C THR A 74 -18.84 -12.57 -3.31
N GLU A 75 -18.83 -13.68 -4.04
CA GLU A 75 -19.53 -13.85 -5.31
C GLU A 75 -21.06 -13.80 -5.12
N VAL A 76 -21.59 -14.37 -4.03
CA VAL A 76 -23.03 -14.32 -3.70
C VAL A 76 -23.46 -12.92 -3.24
N VAL A 77 -22.61 -12.18 -2.53
CA VAL A 77 -22.87 -10.78 -2.17
C VAL A 77 -22.73 -9.86 -3.39
N GLY A 78 -21.78 -10.15 -4.28
CA GLY A 78 -21.59 -9.43 -5.55
C GLY A 78 -22.67 -9.74 -6.59
N LEU A 79 -23.32 -10.90 -6.48
CA LEU A 79 -24.64 -11.16 -7.06
C LEU A 79 -25.68 -10.44 -6.20
N GLU A 80 -25.59 -9.11 -6.14
CA GLU A 80 -26.71 -8.30 -5.71
C GLU A 80 -27.87 -8.71 -6.61
N ILE A 81 -28.88 -9.36 -6.02
CA ILE A 81 -30.21 -9.45 -6.57
C ILE A 81 -30.73 -8.01 -6.48
N VAL A 82 -30.22 -7.15 -7.38
CA VAL A 82 -30.83 -5.86 -7.68
C VAL A 82 -32.26 -6.25 -7.99
N PRO A 83 -33.26 -5.78 -7.22
CA PRO A 83 -34.64 -6.05 -7.54
C PRO A 83 -34.84 -5.47 -8.94
N THR A 84 -34.79 -6.34 -9.93
CA THR A 84 -35.08 -5.95 -11.30
C THR A 84 -36.52 -5.50 -11.29
N ILE A 85 -36.83 -4.49 -12.10
CA ILE A 85 -38.17 -3.92 -12.22
C ILE A 85 -39.23 -5.04 -12.37
N GLU A 86 -38.88 -6.16 -13.00
CA GLU A 86 -39.69 -7.37 -13.12
C GLU A 86 -40.09 -8.06 -11.79
N ASP A 87 -39.31 -7.96 -10.71
CA ASP A 87 -39.62 -8.57 -9.40
C ASP A 87 -40.54 -7.69 -8.53
N VAL A 88 -40.60 -6.38 -8.81
CA VAL A 88 -41.52 -5.44 -8.14
C VAL A 88 -42.91 -5.50 -8.78
N PHE A 89 -42.97 -5.91 -10.05
CA PHE A 89 -44.19 -5.91 -10.85
C PHE A 89 -44.73 -7.33 -11.04
N HIS A 90 -45.81 -7.65 -10.33
CA HIS A 90 -46.49 -8.93 -10.48
C HIS A 90 -47.07 -9.01 -11.90
N ALA A 91 -46.67 -10.05 -12.64
CA ALA A 91 -46.82 -10.15 -14.09
C ALA A 91 -48.25 -10.41 -14.62
N GLU A 92 -49.32 -10.19 -13.85
CA GLU A 92 -50.68 -10.47 -14.31
C GLU A 92 -51.68 -9.42 -13.80
N THR A 93 -51.76 -8.28 -14.48
CA THR A 93 -52.85 -7.31 -14.29
C THR A 93 -54.09 -7.81 -15.05
N ASN A 94 -55.21 -7.98 -14.36
CA ASN A 94 -56.45 -8.48 -14.95
C ASN A 94 -57.27 -7.38 -15.65
N SER A 95 -56.82 -6.12 -15.60
CA SER A 95 -57.47 -4.98 -16.24
C SER A 95 -56.46 -3.95 -16.76
N VAL A 96 -56.86 -3.17 -17.78
CA VAL A 96 -56.03 -2.12 -18.39
C VAL A 96 -55.77 -0.96 -17.42
N GLU A 97 -56.72 -0.65 -16.54
CA GLU A 97 -56.58 0.43 -15.55
C GLU A 97 -55.51 0.10 -14.50
N GLU A 98 -55.52 -1.12 -13.97
CA GLU A 98 -54.50 -1.61 -13.03
C GLU A 98 -53.10 -1.60 -13.68
N TYR A 99 -53.01 -1.97 -14.96
CA TYR A 99 -51.78 -1.88 -15.72
C TYR A 99 -51.27 -0.44 -15.84
N LEU A 100 -52.14 0.51 -16.16
CA LEU A 100 -51.76 1.92 -16.28
C LEU A 100 -51.33 2.52 -14.93
N GLN A 101 -52.04 2.19 -13.85
CA GLN A 101 -51.65 2.62 -12.50
C GLN A 101 -50.29 2.04 -12.10
N GLN A 102 -50.04 0.77 -12.41
CA GLN A 102 -48.77 0.12 -12.14
C GLN A 102 -47.61 0.75 -12.94
N VAL A 103 -47.84 1.08 -14.22
CA VAL A 103 -46.87 1.79 -15.04
C VAL A 103 -46.61 3.19 -14.47
N GLU A 104 -47.65 3.91 -14.03
CA GLU A 104 -47.48 5.21 -13.38
C GLU A 104 -46.61 5.11 -12.11
N GLU A 105 -46.93 4.18 -11.21
CA GLU A 105 -46.14 3.93 -9.99
C GLU A 105 -44.69 3.52 -10.31
N ALA A 106 -44.48 2.71 -11.36
CA ALA A 106 -43.15 2.33 -11.84
C ALA A 106 -42.34 3.53 -12.31
N THR A 107 -42.95 4.39 -13.12
CA THR A 107 -42.28 5.57 -13.65
C THR A 107 -41.95 6.56 -12.56
N LEU A 108 -42.84 6.72 -11.58
CA LEU A 108 -42.62 7.59 -10.43
C LEU A 108 -41.46 7.06 -9.56
N LEU A 109 -41.43 5.76 -9.27
CA LEU A 109 -40.32 5.16 -8.51
C LEU A 109 -38.99 5.26 -9.27
N ALA A 110 -38.99 5.00 -10.58
CA ALA A 110 -37.80 5.15 -11.42
C ALA A 110 -37.30 6.60 -11.41
N ALA A 111 -38.20 7.59 -11.53
CA ALA A 111 -37.84 9.00 -11.47
C ALA A 111 -37.29 9.41 -10.09
N ILE A 112 -37.84 8.86 -9.00
CA ILE A 112 -37.30 9.09 -7.65
C ILE A 112 -35.91 8.48 -7.51
N GLN A 113 -35.72 7.24 -7.99
CA GLN A 113 -34.42 6.57 -7.93
C GLN A 113 -33.37 7.30 -8.77
N GLU A 114 -33.73 7.77 -9.97
CA GLU A 114 -32.86 8.56 -10.83
C GLU A 114 -32.49 9.89 -10.18
N ALA A 115 -33.47 10.62 -9.62
CA ALA A 115 -33.21 11.86 -8.88
C ALA A 115 -32.33 11.63 -7.63
N GLN A 116 -32.49 10.49 -6.94
CA GLN A 116 -31.63 10.12 -5.82
C GLN A 116 -30.20 9.84 -6.28
N GLN A 117 -30.03 9.08 -7.36
CA GLN A 117 -28.70 8.78 -7.93
C GLN A 117 -28.00 10.05 -8.42
N GLU A 118 -28.73 10.95 -9.10
CA GLU A 118 -28.21 12.25 -9.53
C GLU A 118 -27.84 13.14 -8.34
N SER A 119 -28.63 13.11 -7.26
CA SER A 119 -28.33 13.85 -6.03
C SER A 119 -27.04 13.35 -5.35
N VAL A 120 -26.82 12.03 -5.33
CA VAL A 120 -25.58 11.45 -4.79
C VAL A 120 -24.38 11.83 -5.66
N ALA A 121 -24.50 11.67 -6.99
CA ALA A 121 -23.43 12.00 -7.92
C ALA A 121 -23.07 13.51 -7.88
N SER A 122 -24.07 14.38 -7.79
CA SER A 122 -23.86 15.83 -7.67
C SER A 122 -23.22 16.20 -6.33
N PHE A 123 -23.60 15.55 -5.22
CA PHE A 123 -22.97 15.74 -3.93
C PHE A 123 -21.50 15.30 -3.93
N GLU A 124 -21.19 14.14 -4.51
CA GLU A 124 -19.82 13.66 -4.64
C GLU A 124 -18.95 14.60 -5.48
N SER A 125 -19.47 15.07 -6.63
CA SER A 125 -18.79 16.06 -7.46
C SER A 125 -18.55 17.37 -6.71
N TYR A 126 -19.53 17.84 -5.94
CA TYR A 126 -19.38 19.04 -5.12
C TYR A 126 -18.33 18.86 -4.02
N MET A 127 -18.30 17.69 -3.37
CA MET A 127 -17.31 17.37 -2.35
C MET A 127 -15.90 17.32 -2.95
N GLU A 128 -15.72 16.70 -4.11
CA GLU A 128 -14.45 16.67 -4.83
C GLU A 128 -13.97 18.09 -5.18
N GLN A 129 -14.88 18.95 -5.67
CA GLN A 129 -14.56 20.35 -5.95
C GLN A 129 -14.14 21.12 -4.69
N CYS A 130 -14.82 20.89 -3.56
CA CYS A 130 -14.44 21.48 -2.28
C CYS A 130 -13.04 21.02 -1.84
N MET A 131 -12.76 19.72 -1.89
CA MET A 131 -11.45 19.16 -1.53
C MET A 131 -10.34 19.70 -2.45
N ALA A 132 -10.59 19.81 -3.76
CA ALA A 132 -9.64 20.36 -4.71
C ALA A 132 -9.34 21.84 -4.44
N ARG A 133 -10.37 22.63 -4.11
CA ARG A 133 -10.21 24.04 -3.73
C ARG A 133 -9.40 24.19 -2.45
N ASP A 134 -9.71 23.40 -1.42
CA ASP A 134 -9.03 23.43 -0.13
C ASP A 134 -7.56 22.98 -0.28
N TRP A 135 -7.30 21.94 -1.06
CA TRP A 135 -5.94 21.53 -1.41
C TRP A 135 -5.18 22.64 -2.13
N ALA A 136 -5.79 23.31 -3.11
CA ALA A 136 -5.16 24.41 -3.82
C ALA A 136 -4.85 25.61 -2.89
N ALA A 137 -5.70 25.87 -1.89
CA ALA A 137 -5.45 26.89 -0.87
C ALA A 137 -4.28 26.49 0.04
N ASN A 138 -4.30 25.26 0.58
CA ASN A 138 -3.25 24.72 1.43
C ASN A 138 -1.88 24.69 0.72
N LYS A 139 -1.87 24.29 -0.56
CA LYS A 139 -0.69 24.31 -1.42
C LYS A 139 -0.08 25.71 -1.50
N ARG A 140 -0.89 26.75 -1.77
CA ARG A 140 -0.41 28.14 -1.82
C ARG A 140 0.19 28.60 -0.49
N GLN A 141 -0.46 28.26 0.63
CA GLN A 141 0.06 28.58 1.96
C GLN A 141 1.39 27.88 2.25
N LEU A 142 1.51 26.58 1.92
CA LEU A 142 2.73 25.81 2.10
C LEU A 142 3.88 26.34 1.24
N PHE A 143 3.64 26.69 -0.03
CA PHE A 143 4.65 27.33 -0.87
C PHE A 143 5.04 28.72 -0.34
N GLY A 144 4.09 29.49 0.20
CA GLY A 144 4.40 30.76 0.86
C GLY A 144 5.30 30.61 2.09
N LEU A 145 5.16 29.53 2.85
CA LEU A 145 6.02 29.22 3.99
C LEU A 145 7.43 28.76 3.58
N ILE A 146 7.56 28.06 2.44
CA ILE A 146 8.82 27.48 1.97
C ILE A 146 9.61 28.46 1.11
N ALA A 147 8.94 29.33 0.36
CA ALA A 147 9.59 30.28 -0.52
C ALA A 147 10.57 31.15 0.27
N PRO A 148 11.84 31.26 -0.18
CA PRO A 148 12.80 32.10 0.50
C PRO A 148 12.27 33.53 0.48
N THR A 149 12.08 34.11 1.65
CA THR A 149 11.64 35.50 1.88
C THR A 149 12.63 36.54 1.32
N SER A 150 13.65 36.13 0.57
CA SER A 150 14.67 36.99 -0.03
C SER A 150 14.33 37.51 -1.43
N LEU A 151 13.21 37.11 -2.05
CA LEU A 151 12.79 37.67 -3.34
C LEU A 151 12.01 39.00 -3.21
N GLY A 152 12.31 39.78 -2.16
CA GLY A 152 11.79 41.12 -1.91
C GLY A 152 12.87 42.19 -1.77
N GLY A 153 14.13 41.87 -2.08
CA GLY A 153 15.25 42.79 -1.91
C GLY A 153 16.13 42.91 -3.14
N VAL A 154 16.42 44.15 -3.51
CA VAL A 154 17.40 44.64 -4.50
C VAL A 154 16.82 45.02 -5.87
N GLY A 155 16.43 46.30 -5.96
CA GLY A 155 16.07 47.01 -7.19
C GLY A 155 15.85 48.51 -7.00
N GLY A 156 16.81 49.20 -6.36
CA GLY A 156 17.18 50.63 -6.54
C GLY A 156 16.14 51.77 -6.47
N GLY A 157 16.39 52.72 -5.57
CA GLY A 157 16.14 54.15 -5.83
C GLY A 157 15.20 54.84 -4.84
N GLY A 158 15.73 55.83 -4.12
CA GLY A 158 15.07 56.53 -3.02
C GLY A 158 13.75 57.22 -3.36
N GLY A 159 12.91 57.35 -2.34
CA GLY A 159 11.67 58.11 -2.39
C GLY A 159 10.93 58.01 -1.07
N VAL A 160 11.01 59.08 -0.29
CA VAL A 160 10.20 59.38 0.89
C VAL A 160 8.70 59.25 0.56
N TYR A 161 7.88 58.94 1.58
CA TYR A 161 6.40 58.88 1.65
C TYR A 161 5.74 57.49 1.58
N GLY A 162 4.91 57.21 2.58
CA GLY A 162 3.74 56.32 2.45
C GLY A 162 3.82 55.04 3.26
N GLY A 163 2.88 54.86 4.18
CA GLY A 163 2.82 53.73 5.12
C GLY A 163 2.73 52.36 4.45
N GLY A 164 3.37 51.39 5.09
CA GLY A 164 3.47 50.01 4.62
C GLY A 164 2.12 49.32 4.50
N ALA A 165 1.84 48.90 3.28
CA ALA A 165 0.71 48.09 2.87
C ALA A 165 0.70 46.74 3.60
N GLN A 166 -0.36 46.52 4.37
CA GLN A 166 -0.91 45.18 4.62
C GLN A 166 -1.38 44.61 3.27
N PRO A 167 -1.28 43.29 3.03
CA PRO A 167 -1.79 42.70 1.80
C PRO A 167 -3.32 42.80 1.80
N LEU A 168 -3.84 43.76 1.04
CA LEU A 168 -5.24 43.92 0.70
C LEU A 168 -5.51 43.13 -0.59
N ILE A 169 -6.16 41.97 -0.49
CA ILE A 169 -7.05 41.29 -1.48
C ILE A 169 -7.58 40.02 -0.76
N GLY A 170 -8.87 39.75 -0.57
CA GLY A 170 -10.08 40.40 -1.07
C GLY A 170 -11.15 40.51 0.01
N ARG A 171 -11.74 41.70 0.09
CA ARG A 171 -13.01 41.95 0.76
C ARG A 171 -14.10 41.69 -0.27
N SER A 172 -14.73 40.52 -0.20
CA SER A 172 -16.05 40.34 -0.79
C SER A 172 -17.05 41.05 0.13
N ALA A 173 -17.57 42.18 -0.32
CA ALA A 173 -18.77 42.77 0.24
C ALA A 173 -19.96 41.99 -0.34
N GLY A 174 -20.46 41.03 0.44
CA GLY A 174 -21.65 40.25 0.15
C GLY A 174 -21.96 39.41 1.37
N GLY A 175 -23.07 39.71 2.04
CA GLY A 175 -23.55 38.95 3.20
C GLY A 175 -23.78 37.49 2.83
N GLY A 176 -22.81 36.66 3.15
CA GLY A 176 -22.85 35.22 3.03
C GLY A 176 -21.80 34.68 3.98
N HIS A 177 -22.14 33.62 4.72
CA HIS A 177 -21.25 33.00 5.70
C HIS A 177 -19.90 32.68 5.05
N ALA A 178 -18.91 33.54 5.29
CA ALA A 178 -17.53 33.28 4.93
C ALA A 178 -17.05 32.19 5.86
N PHE A 179 -17.18 30.93 5.43
CA PHE A 179 -16.36 29.86 5.95
C PHE A 179 -14.91 30.30 5.75
N GLY A 180 -14.28 30.77 6.84
CA GLY A 180 -12.89 31.18 6.83
C GLY A 180 -12.06 30.04 6.27
N ALA A 181 -11.17 30.36 5.33
CA ALA A 181 -10.25 29.36 4.79
C ALA A 181 -9.55 28.65 5.96
N PRO A 182 -9.53 27.31 6.00
CA PRO A 182 -8.92 26.59 7.10
C PRO A 182 -7.45 27.00 7.20
N SER A 183 -7.02 27.42 8.40
CA SER A 183 -5.60 27.62 8.67
C SER A 183 -4.86 26.30 8.43
N LEU A 184 -3.78 26.30 7.64
CA LEU A 184 -2.95 25.11 7.44
C LEU A 184 -2.46 24.57 8.79
N ARG A 185 -3.00 23.41 9.20
CA ARG A 185 -2.58 22.68 10.39
C ARG A 185 -1.57 21.63 9.95
N LEU A 186 -0.29 21.95 10.07
CA LEU A 186 0.78 20.99 9.80
C LEU A 186 0.96 20.04 10.99
N SER A 187 1.04 18.75 10.71
CA SER A 187 1.50 17.75 11.67
C SER A 187 2.95 18.03 12.10
N PRO A 188 3.38 17.65 13.32
CA PRO A 188 4.77 17.79 13.76
C PRO A 188 5.78 17.23 12.74
N LYS A 189 5.46 16.10 12.10
CA LYS A 189 6.28 15.51 11.02
C LYS A 189 6.40 16.42 9.81
N GLU A 190 5.29 17.02 9.37
CA GLU A 190 5.25 17.91 8.22
C GLU A 190 6.01 19.21 8.50
N THR A 191 5.90 19.75 9.72
CA THR A 191 6.70 20.92 10.13
C THR A 191 8.19 20.64 10.07
N ALA A 192 8.64 19.45 10.50
CA ALA A 192 10.05 19.07 10.42
C ALA A 192 10.55 18.99 8.97
N TYR A 193 9.75 18.47 8.03
CA TYR A 193 10.11 18.47 6.61
C TYR A 193 10.16 19.87 6.01
N VAL A 194 9.21 20.73 6.34
CA VAL A 194 9.21 22.13 5.90
C VAL A 194 10.49 22.85 6.36
N GLU A 195 10.93 22.61 7.61
CA GLU A 195 12.17 23.19 8.12
C GLU A 195 13.43 22.67 7.41
N VAL A 196 13.49 21.38 7.05
CA VAL A 196 14.58 20.84 6.21
C VAL A 196 14.59 21.53 4.84
N VAL A 197 13.44 21.68 4.18
CA VAL A 197 13.35 22.35 2.87
C VAL A 197 13.76 23.82 2.97
N LYS A 198 13.33 24.55 4.01
CA LYS A 198 13.76 25.94 4.25
C LYS A 198 15.27 26.04 4.43
N ARG A 199 15.88 25.12 5.20
CA ARG A 199 17.34 25.07 5.39
C ARG A 199 18.06 24.81 4.07
N MET A 200 17.53 23.91 3.24
CA MET A 200 18.05 23.65 1.89
C MET A 200 17.92 24.87 0.98
N ALA A 201 16.76 25.52 0.96
CA ALA A 201 16.50 26.72 0.16
C ALA A 201 17.39 27.90 0.57
N GLY A 202 17.63 28.07 1.87
CA GLY A 202 18.59 29.04 2.40
C GLY A 202 20.03 28.75 1.97
N ALA A 203 20.44 27.48 1.99
CA ALA A 203 21.77 27.07 1.55
C ALA A 203 21.97 27.23 0.04
N THR A 204 20.95 26.95 -0.78
CA THR A 204 21.01 27.19 -2.23
C THR A 204 20.99 28.69 -2.57
N ALA A 205 20.22 29.50 -1.84
CA ALA A 205 20.24 30.96 -2.00
C ALA A 205 21.60 31.57 -1.60
N ALA A 206 22.22 31.09 -0.52
CA ALA A 206 23.56 31.49 -0.11
C ALA A 206 24.63 31.09 -1.15
N ALA A 207 24.48 29.91 -1.78
CA ALA A 207 25.34 29.46 -2.86
C ALA A 207 25.11 30.24 -4.19
N GLY A 208 23.89 30.72 -4.45
CA GLY A 208 23.57 31.50 -5.64
C GLY A 208 24.13 32.93 -5.65
N GLY A 209 24.41 33.50 -4.47
CA GLY A 209 25.05 34.83 -4.33
C GLY A 209 26.59 34.78 -4.43
N ALA A 210 27.19 33.62 -4.20
CA ALA A 210 28.64 33.40 -4.31
C ALA A 210 28.92 32.56 -5.56
N GLN A 211 29.18 33.27 -6.66
CA GLN A 211 29.57 32.73 -7.96
C GLN A 211 30.38 31.42 -7.88
N ALA A 212 29.76 30.33 -8.37
CA ALA A 212 30.33 29.15 -9.03
C ALA A 212 31.83 28.87 -8.89
N ALA A 213 32.37 28.88 -7.67
CA ALA A 213 33.70 28.37 -7.39
C ALA A 213 33.57 26.88 -7.10
N ALA A 214 34.04 26.08 -8.06
CA ALA A 214 34.08 24.62 -8.05
C ALA A 214 34.93 24.07 -6.90
N GLY A 215 34.36 24.07 -5.69
CA GLY A 215 34.79 23.28 -4.54
C GLY A 215 33.63 22.41 -4.06
N PRO A 216 33.88 21.30 -3.34
CA PRO A 216 32.83 20.40 -2.90
C PRO A 216 31.94 21.20 -1.97
N ALA A 217 30.72 21.50 -2.42
CA ALA A 217 29.77 22.29 -1.65
C ALA A 217 29.76 21.75 -0.22
N SER A 218 30.01 22.61 0.76
CA SER A 218 29.62 22.39 2.16
C SER A 218 28.07 22.42 2.23
N GLY A 219 27.45 21.58 1.42
CA GLY A 219 26.04 21.54 1.08
C GLY A 219 25.40 20.46 1.90
N LEU A 220 24.43 20.87 2.70
CA LEU A 220 23.57 19.99 3.47
C LEU A 220 23.17 18.78 2.63
N ASP A 221 23.42 17.59 3.19
CA ASP A 221 23.03 16.36 2.54
C ASP A 221 21.52 16.18 2.75
N ALA A 222 20.73 16.66 1.80
CA ALA A 222 19.26 16.64 1.87
C ALA A 222 18.73 15.28 2.35
N VAL A 223 19.30 14.20 1.83
CA VAL A 223 18.91 12.82 2.15
C VAL A 223 19.14 12.48 3.62
N LYS A 224 20.24 12.94 4.22
CA LYS A 224 20.53 12.73 5.65
C LYS A 224 19.67 13.62 6.55
N GLU A 225 19.44 14.87 6.16
CA GLU A 225 18.56 15.78 6.91
C GLU A 225 17.12 15.26 6.94
N PHE A 226 16.61 14.75 5.79
CA PHE A 226 15.31 14.10 5.73
C PHE A 226 15.28 12.78 6.50
N LEU A 227 16.36 11.99 6.45
CA LEU A 227 16.49 10.76 7.25
C LEU A 227 16.35 11.05 8.76
N ASP A 228 17.04 12.08 9.25
CA ASP A 228 17.03 12.45 10.67
C ASP A 228 15.68 13.05 11.09
N ALA A 229 15.04 13.84 10.22
CA ALA A 229 13.68 14.33 10.44
C ALA A 229 12.67 13.17 10.47
N CYS A 230 12.78 12.21 9.55
CA CYS A 230 11.94 11.01 9.52
C CYS A 230 12.08 10.21 10.81
N LYS A 231 13.30 9.85 11.22
CA LYS A 231 13.54 9.03 12.42
C LYS A 231 12.96 9.63 13.70
N LYS A 232 12.93 10.96 13.81
CA LYS A 232 12.39 11.68 14.99
C LYS A 232 10.86 11.66 15.06
N HIS A 233 10.19 11.67 13.91
CA HIS A 233 8.73 11.80 13.81
C HIS A 233 8.09 10.61 13.10
N GLU A 234 8.72 9.45 13.13
CA GLU A 234 8.21 8.24 12.49
C GLU A 234 7.11 7.60 13.36
N ASP A 235 5.95 7.36 12.76
CA ASP A 235 4.85 6.66 13.39
C ASP A 235 5.21 5.18 13.51
N LYS A 236 5.65 4.76 14.70
CA LYS A 236 5.96 3.36 15.02
C LYS A 236 4.70 2.53 15.26
N ALA A 237 3.66 2.74 14.45
CA ALA A 237 2.43 1.97 14.55
C ALA A 237 2.71 0.49 14.24
N PRO A 238 2.23 -0.46 15.05
CA PRO A 238 2.43 -1.88 14.78
C PRO A 238 1.66 -2.26 13.51
N GLY A 239 2.37 -2.68 12.45
CA GLY A 239 1.79 -3.12 11.18
C GLY A 239 2.38 -2.49 9.91
N HIS A 240 3.29 -1.51 10.02
CA HIS A 240 4.00 -0.98 8.85
C HIS A 240 5.31 -1.74 8.63
N ASP A 241 5.34 -2.66 7.67
CA ASP A 241 6.45 -3.59 7.44
C ASP A 241 7.77 -2.94 6.98
N THR A 242 7.75 -1.66 6.56
CA THR A 242 8.98 -0.91 6.21
C THR A 242 8.95 0.54 6.70
N PRO A 243 9.67 0.91 7.77
CA PRO A 243 9.75 2.31 8.17
C PRO A 243 10.31 3.16 7.02
N ILE A 244 9.70 4.32 6.73
CA ILE A 244 10.17 5.25 5.69
C ILE A 244 11.62 5.70 5.97
N SER A 245 12.04 5.71 7.23
CA SER A 245 13.44 5.96 7.62
C SER A 245 14.42 4.93 7.04
N SER A 246 13.99 3.69 6.79
CA SER A 246 14.80 2.67 6.11
C SER A 246 15.05 3.04 4.65
N VAL A 247 14.02 3.54 3.95
CA VAL A 247 14.14 3.98 2.56
C VAL A 247 15.11 5.17 2.45
N TRP A 248 15.02 6.13 3.37
CA TRP A 248 15.96 7.25 3.43
C TRP A 248 17.39 6.81 3.76
N ALA A 249 17.57 5.81 4.62
CA ALA A 249 18.89 5.24 4.93
C ALA A 249 19.49 4.53 3.71
N LEU A 250 18.65 3.80 2.96
CA LEU A 250 19.05 3.17 1.69
C LEU A 250 19.48 4.24 0.68
N LEU A 251 18.69 5.29 0.49
CA LEU A 251 19.03 6.39 -0.42
C LEU A 251 20.33 7.09 -0.01
N ALA A 252 20.54 7.31 1.29
CA ALA A 252 21.76 7.94 1.80
C ALA A 252 23.01 7.10 1.50
N ASP A 253 22.88 5.78 1.59
CA ASP A 253 23.98 4.85 1.34
C ASP A 253 24.26 4.67 -0.16
N VAL A 254 23.21 4.57 -0.97
CA VAL A 254 23.30 4.46 -2.43
C VAL A 254 23.94 5.71 -3.05
N LEU A 255 23.44 6.90 -2.68
CA LEU A 255 23.97 8.17 -3.17
C LEU A 255 25.30 8.54 -2.50
N GLY A 256 25.54 8.05 -1.28
CA GLY A 256 26.80 8.23 -0.59
C GLY A 256 27.98 7.63 -1.35
N GLU A 257 27.80 6.47 -2.00
CA GLU A 257 28.85 5.85 -2.81
C GLU A 257 29.15 6.61 -4.10
N ALA A 258 28.11 7.09 -4.80
CA ALA A 258 28.27 7.96 -5.96
C ALA A 258 29.00 9.26 -5.59
N ARG A 259 28.66 9.87 -4.45
CA ARG A 259 29.33 11.08 -3.94
C ARG A 259 30.78 10.80 -3.55
N ARG A 260 31.07 9.68 -2.88
CA ARG A 260 32.46 9.28 -2.53
C ARG A 260 33.35 9.11 -3.75
N ARG A 261 32.80 8.54 -4.83
CA ARG A 261 33.52 8.36 -6.10
C ARG A 261 33.55 9.62 -6.96
N GLY A 262 32.88 10.70 -6.53
CA GLY A 262 32.77 11.96 -7.29
C GLY A 262 32.04 11.80 -8.63
N VAL A 263 31.21 10.77 -8.77
CA VAL A 263 30.48 10.50 -10.02
C VAL A 263 29.10 11.13 -9.92
N THR A 264 28.83 12.08 -10.79
CA THR A 264 27.50 12.68 -10.95
C THR A 264 26.76 12.00 -12.09
N PRO A 265 25.41 11.99 -12.07
CA PRO A 265 24.66 11.63 -13.26
C PRO A 265 25.12 12.57 -14.38
N SER A 266 25.67 12.02 -15.46
CA SER A 266 25.99 12.80 -16.64
C SER A 266 24.70 13.45 -17.11
N ALA A 267 24.57 14.76 -16.92
CA ALA A 267 23.54 15.51 -17.61
C ALA A 267 23.76 15.26 -19.11
N PRO A 268 22.70 15.01 -19.92
CA PRO A 268 22.85 15.18 -21.35
C PRO A 268 23.36 16.60 -21.56
N SER A 269 24.52 16.72 -22.20
CA SER A 269 25.15 17.99 -22.51
C SER A 269 24.11 18.93 -23.13
N ALA A 270 23.62 19.90 -22.34
CA ALA A 270 22.79 21.01 -22.82
C ALA A 270 23.66 22.09 -23.48
N SER A 271 24.72 21.70 -24.18
CA SER A 271 25.52 22.56 -25.03
C SER A 271 25.64 21.93 -26.42
N ALA A 272 24.64 22.17 -27.27
CA ALA A 272 24.79 22.33 -28.72
C ALA A 272 23.42 22.58 -29.40
N SER A 273 22.73 23.66 -29.04
CA SER A 273 21.97 24.43 -30.03
C SER A 273 22.86 25.57 -30.56
N SER A 274 24.05 25.22 -31.04
CA SER A 274 24.76 26.06 -32.01
C SER A 274 24.84 25.26 -33.30
N PHE A 275 24.03 25.71 -34.25
CA PHE A 275 24.05 25.36 -35.66
C PHE A 275 25.49 25.12 -36.18
N GLY A 276 25.80 23.89 -36.59
CA GLY A 276 27.02 23.61 -37.36
C GLY A 276 27.73 22.31 -37.01
N THR A 277 27.49 21.28 -37.84
CA THR A 277 28.28 20.04 -38.03
C THR A 277 28.09 18.91 -37.00
N PRO A 278 27.66 17.70 -37.42
CA PRO A 278 27.60 16.54 -36.54
C PRO A 278 29.02 16.02 -36.27
N ALA A 279 29.52 16.24 -35.06
CA ALA A 279 30.71 15.57 -34.56
C ALA A 279 30.40 14.07 -34.29
N PRO A 280 31.33 13.14 -34.56
CA PRO A 280 31.09 11.71 -34.40
C PRO A 280 30.87 11.38 -32.92
N ALA A 281 29.87 10.52 -32.64
CA ALA A 281 29.54 10.05 -31.30
C ALA A 281 30.75 9.37 -30.64
N SER A 282 31.45 10.11 -29.77
CA SER A 282 32.53 9.56 -28.95
C SER A 282 31.94 8.67 -27.84
N SER A 283 32.41 7.44 -27.75
CA SER A 283 32.09 6.39 -26.78
C SER A 283 32.34 6.73 -25.29
N SER A 284 32.61 8.00 -24.97
CA SER A 284 32.95 8.48 -23.63
C SER A 284 31.72 8.77 -22.76
N SER A 285 30.57 9.17 -23.33
CA SER A 285 29.36 9.48 -22.55
C SER A 285 28.68 8.25 -21.95
N SER A 286 28.73 7.11 -22.64
CA SER A 286 28.24 5.82 -22.11
C SER A 286 29.05 5.35 -20.91
N SER A 287 30.37 5.59 -20.90
CA SER A 287 31.25 5.20 -19.79
C SER A 287 30.96 5.98 -18.50
N ALA A 288 30.61 7.27 -18.59
CA ALA A 288 30.30 8.08 -17.41
C ALA A 288 28.97 7.68 -16.79
N GLY A 289 27.95 7.39 -17.61
CA GLY A 289 26.69 6.80 -17.16
C GLY A 289 26.89 5.42 -16.51
N GLN A 290 27.72 4.56 -17.10
CA GLN A 290 28.05 3.24 -16.54
C GLN A 290 28.74 3.35 -15.18
N ARG A 291 29.71 4.25 -15.02
CA ARG A 291 30.39 4.49 -13.75
C ARG A 291 29.45 4.99 -12.66
N TYR A 292 28.44 5.78 -13.02
CA TYR A 292 27.42 6.23 -12.07
C TYR A 292 26.54 5.07 -11.62
N VAL A 293 26.05 4.25 -12.56
CA VAL A 293 25.26 3.05 -12.26
C VAL A 293 26.04 2.06 -11.40
N GLU A 294 27.34 1.87 -11.68
CA GLU A 294 28.22 1.01 -10.88
C GLU A 294 28.42 1.55 -9.45
N ALA A 295 28.52 2.87 -9.29
CA ALA A 295 28.60 3.48 -7.97
C ALA A 295 27.29 3.27 -7.17
N LEU A 296 26.13 3.41 -7.82
CA LEU A 296 24.84 3.17 -7.20
C LEU A 296 24.66 1.70 -6.80
N SER A 297 25.03 0.76 -7.67
CA SER A 297 24.94 -0.67 -7.40
C SER A 297 25.86 -1.09 -6.26
N ALA A 298 27.08 -0.54 -6.20
CA ALA A 298 28.00 -0.74 -5.09
C ALA A 298 27.44 -0.19 -3.76
N GLY A 299 26.83 1.00 -3.78
CA GLY A 299 26.17 1.58 -2.61
C GLY A 299 24.98 0.75 -2.10
N ALA A 300 24.13 0.28 -3.02
CA ALA A 300 23.01 -0.60 -2.71
C ALA A 300 23.47 -1.94 -2.10
N ARG A 301 24.50 -2.55 -2.71
CA ARG A 301 25.11 -3.78 -2.20
C ARG A 301 25.65 -3.59 -0.78
N ALA A 302 26.42 -2.52 -0.54
CA ALA A 302 26.97 -2.22 0.78
C ALA A 302 25.86 -2.00 1.84
N HIS A 303 24.73 -1.41 1.46
CA HIS A 303 23.58 -1.27 2.34
C HIS A 303 22.97 -2.63 2.72
N LEU A 304 22.76 -3.52 1.74
CA LEU A 304 22.23 -4.87 1.97
C LEU A 304 23.17 -5.74 2.81
N GLU A 305 24.48 -5.59 2.63
CA GLU A 305 25.52 -6.25 3.43
C GLU A 305 25.48 -5.77 4.88
N ARG A 306 25.47 -4.44 5.11
CA ARG A 306 25.32 -3.86 6.46
C ARG A 306 24.01 -4.29 7.14
N GLY A 307 22.91 -4.32 6.39
CA GLY A 307 21.62 -4.78 6.90
C GLY A 307 21.68 -6.23 7.38
N HIS A 308 22.38 -7.09 6.65
CA HIS A 308 22.59 -8.47 7.07
C HIS A 308 23.52 -8.61 8.26
N GLN A 309 24.61 -7.83 8.31
CA GLN A 309 25.48 -7.77 9.50
C GLN A 309 24.69 -7.36 10.75
N ALA A 310 23.85 -6.32 10.65
CA ALA A 310 22.99 -5.89 11.76
C ALA A 310 22.01 -7.00 12.20
N HIS A 311 21.41 -7.72 11.24
CA HIS A 311 20.55 -8.87 11.51
C HIS A 311 21.30 -10.02 12.21
N MET A 312 22.52 -10.34 11.76
CA MET A 312 23.35 -11.35 12.42
C MET A 312 23.66 -10.95 13.86
N ARG A 313 24.11 -9.70 14.09
CA ARG A 313 24.39 -9.16 15.43
C ARG A 313 23.17 -9.18 16.34
N ALA A 314 22.00 -8.83 15.81
CA ALA A 314 20.74 -8.89 16.55
C ALA A 314 20.39 -10.34 16.93
N THR A 315 20.56 -11.28 16.00
CA THR A 315 20.32 -12.72 16.25
C THR A 315 21.28 -13.28 17.30
N ILE A 316 22.57 -12.98 17.20
CA ILE A 316 23.59 -13.38 18.19
C ILE A 316 23.27 -12.76 19.55
N SER A 317 22.88 -11.48 19.59
CA SER A 317 22.51 -10.79 20.82
C SER A 317 21.24 -11.34 21.46
N ARG A 318 20.33 -11.93 20.68
CA ARG A 318 19.13 -12.62 21.17
C ARG A 318 19.43 -14.00 21.73
N TYR A 319 20.40 -14.71 21.16
CA TYR A 319 20.78 -16.07 21.55
C TYR A 319 22.22 -16.18 22.07
N LYS A 320 22.59 -15.28 23.00
CA LYS A 320 23.98 -15.14 23.49
C LYS A 320 24.60 -16.42 24.04
N LEU A 321 23.83 -17.23 24.78
CA LEU A 321 24.33 -18.46 25.40
C LEU A 321 24.70 -19.52 24.37
N VAL A 322 23.97 -19.59 23.25
CA VAL A 322 24.19 -20.59 22.19
C VAL A 322 25.27 -20.14 21.20
N ALA A 323 25.43 -18.83 21.04
CA ALA A 323 26.30 -18.27 20.02
C ALA A 323 27.81 -18.36 20.35
N GLU A 324 28.17 -18.51 21.64
CA GLU A 324 29.54 -18.73 22.15
C GLU A 324 30.66 -17.94 21.42
N ARG A 325 30.35 -16.68 21.01
CA ARG A 325 31.17 -15.88 20.08
C ARG A 325 32.61 -15.60 20.57
N GLY A 326 32.90 -15.87 21.84
CA GLY A 326 34.17 -15.51 22.48
C GLY A 326 34.34 -14.00 22.66
N SER A 327 35.53 -13.59 23.09
CA SER A 327 35.90 -12.19 23.32
C SER A 327 36.39 -11.45 22.07
N ASP A 328 36.81 -12.18 21.04
CA ASP A 328 37.51 -11.60 19.89
C ASP A 328 36.53 -11.10 18.81
N PRO A 329 36.61 -9.84 18.39
CA PRO A 329 35.70 -9.26 17.39
C PRO A 329 36.11 -9.59 15.94
N ASP A 330 36.40 -10.86 15.63
CA ASP A 330 36.72 -11.29 14.26
C ASP A 330 35.43 -11.53 13.44
N ALA A 331 35.48 -11.17 12.15
CA ALA A 331 34.37 -11.31 11.22
C ALA A 331 34.00 -12.78 10.98
N LEU A 332 34.98 -13.68 10.94
CA LEU A 332 34.75 -15.12 10.77
C LEU A 332 34.09 -15.71 12.03
N ARG A 333 34.53 -15.28 13.23
CA ARG A 333 33.92 -15.68 14.50
C ARG A 333 32.49 -15.18 14.64
N GLU A 334 32.18 -13.99 14.15
CA GLU A 334 30.82 -13.47 14.09
C GLU A 334 29.91 -14.35 13.21
N VAL A 335 30.38 -14.76 12.04
CA VAL A 335 29.64 -15.66 11.14
C VAL A 335 29.47 -17.04 11.77
N GLN A 336 30.52 -17.60 12.38
CA GLN A 336 30.47 -18.90 13.07
C GLN A 336 29.45 -18.88 14.22
N ALA A 337 29.46 -17.83 15.04
CA ALA A 337 28.47 -17.65 16.11
C ALA A 337 27.03 -17.59 15.56
N TYR A 338 26.82 -16.91 14.42
CA TYR A 338 25.51 -16.88 13.77
C TYR A 338 25.09 -18.26 13.21
N VAL A 339 26.02 -18.98 12.59
CA VAL A 339 25.80 -20.35 12.09
C VAL A 339 25.48 -21.30 13.25
N GLN A 340 26.19 -21.20 14.39
CA GLN A 340 25.93 -22.00 15.59
C GLN A 340 24.50 -21.80 16.11
N VAL A 341 24.02 -20.55 16.15
CA VAL A 341 22.63 -20.25 16.54
C VAL A 341 21.62 -20.82 15.53
N LYS A 342 21.91 -20.75 14.23
CA LYS A 342 21.01 -21.20 13.15
C LYS A 342 20.94 -22.72 13.02
N PHE A 343 22.04 -23.42 13.26
CA PHE A 343 22.16 -24.88 13.08
C PHE A 343 22.28 -25.64 14.40
N ARG A 344 21.89 -25.04 15.53
CA ARG A 344 21.91 -25.66 16.86
C ARG A 344 21.22 -27.02 16.93
N ASP A 345 20.22 -27.26 16.07
CA ASP A 345 19.43 -28.51 16.05
C ASP A 345 20.14 -29.64 15.28
N ARG A 346 21.27 -29.36 14.59
CA ARG A 346 21.98 -30.33 13.75
C ARG A 346 23.20 -30.99 14.41
N GLY A 347 23.43 -30.74 15.70
CA GLY A 347 24.55 -31.31 16.46
C GLY A 347 25.85 -30.49 16.38
N PRO A 348 26.99 -31.06 16.79
CA PRO A 348 28.27 -30.34 16.85
C PRO A 348 28.76 -29.98 15.44
N LEU A 349 29.15 -28.71 15.29
CA LEU A 349 29.67 -28.15 14.04
C LEU A 349 31.20 -28.28 13.98
N ASP A 350 31.74 -28.28 12.77
CA ASP A 350 33.17 -28.34 12.43
C ASP A 350 34.08 -27.41 13.25
N PHE A 351 33.62 -26.19 13.58
CA PHE A 351 34.39 -25.22 14.36
C PHE A 351 34.14 -25.26 15.88
N SER A 352 33.14 -26.02 16.33
CA SER A 352 32.78 -26.19 17.75
C SER A 352 33.38 -27.45 18.36
N ALA A 353 33.61 -28.49 17.55
CA ALA A 353 34.22 -29.73 18.01
C ALA A 353 35.75 -29.65 18.00
N SER A 354 36.37 -29.69 19.19
CA SER A 354 37.83 -29.72 19.37
C SER A 354 38.53 -30.93 18.71
N SER A 355 37.80 -31.94 18.23
CA SER A 355 38.35 -33.19 17.69
C SER A 355 38.16 -33.36 16.17
N GLY A 356 37.85 -32.29 15.42
CA GLY A 356 37.70 -32.38 13.96
C GLY A 356 36.53 -33.25 13.48
N GLY A 357 35.53 -33.48 14.35
CA GLY A 357 34.33 -34.24 14.04
C GLY A 357 33.09 -33.35 14.16
N GLY A 358 32.30 -33.26 13.09
CA GLY A 358 31.10 -32.41 13.06
C GLY A 358 30.59 -32.26 11.63
N LEU A 359 29.44 -31.59 11.47
CA LEU A 359 28.95 -31.23 10.14
C LEU A 359 29.90 -30.19 9.53
N ASP A 360 30.42 -30.46 8.33
CA ASP A 360 31.19 -29.45 7.58
C ASP A 360 30.27 -28.28 7.22
N THR A 361 30.65 -27.08 7.67
CA THR A 361 29.94 -25.84 7.38
C THR A 361 30.76 -24.85 6.57
N SER A 362 31.88 -25.28 5.97
CA SER A 362 32.80 -24.40 5.25
C SER A 362 32.11 -23.60 4.13
N TRP A 363 31.24 -24.24 3.33
CA TRP A 363 30.42 -23.56 2.32
C TRP A 363 29.37 -22.61 2.91
N VAL A 364 28.82 -22.95 4.07
CA VAL A 364 27.84 -22.11 4.78
C VAL A 364 28.52 -20.86 5.34
N GLN A 365 29.71 -21.03 5.93
CA GLN A 365 30.56 -19.92 6.39
C GLN A 365 30.97 -19.03 5.23
N LEU A 366 31.37 -19.60 4.09
CA LEU A 366 31.70 -18.85 2.87
C LEU A 366 30.51 -18.02 2.37
N PHE A 367 29.33 -18.65 2.27
CA PHE A 367 28.10 -17.97 1.85
C PHE A 367 27.76 -16.78 2.75
N TYR A 368 27.76 -16.96 4.07
CA TYR A 368 27.43 -15.88 5.00
C TYR A 368 28.51 -14.79 5.08
N CYS A 369 29.79 -15.13 4.88
CA CYS A 369 30.85 -14.14 4.73
C CYS A 369 30.62 -13.27 3.49
N LEU A 370 30.30 -13.87 2.34
CA LEU A 370 30.00 -13.15 1.10
C LEU A 370 28.73 -12.31 1.23
N ARG A 371 27.67 -12.86 1.81
CA ARG A 371 26.40 -12.14 2.03
C ARG A 371 26.55 -10.93 2.96
N SER A 372 27.54 -10.96 3.84
CA SER A 372 27.86 -9.88 4.77
C SER A 372 28.90 -8.90 4.23
N GLY A 373 29.49 -9.11 3.05
CA GLY A 373 30.58 -8.27 2.52
C GLY A 373 31.92 -8.45 3.25
N TYR A 374 32.14 -9.59 3.92
CA TYR A 374 33.40 -9.91 4.60
C TYR A 374 34.37 -10.62 3.67
N ASP A 375 34.86 -9.94 2.63
CA ASP A 375 35.67 -10.54 1.56
C ASP A 375 36.94 -11.25 2.08
N ARG A 376 37.62 -10.65 3.06
CA ARG A 376 38.82 -11.26 3.68
C ARG A 376 38.50 -12.52 4.49
N ALA A 377 37.34 -12.56 5.15
CA ALA A 377 36.92 -13.74 5.89
C ALA A 377 36.43 -14.84 4.93
N ALA A 378 35.76 -14.45 3.83
CA ALA A 378 35.35 -15.34 2.76
C ALA A 378 36.56 -16.03 2.12
N ALA A 379 37.64 -15.30 1.82
CA ALA A 379 38.87 -15.90 1.27
C ALA A 379 39.45 -16.97 2.20
N ARG A 380 39.54 -16.69 3.51
CA ARG A 380 40.01 -17.68 4.51
C ARG A 380 39.09 -18.89 4.65
N ALA A 381 37.77 -18.71 4.47
CA ALA A 381 36.83 -19.82 4.48
C ALA A 381 36.95 -20.66 3.20
N ALA A 382 37.20 -20.03 2.05
CA ALA A 382 37.39 -20.70 0.77
C ALA A 382 38.66 -21.56 0.73
N GLU A 383 39.76 -21.12 1.35
CA GLU A 383 40.98 -21.92 1.50
C GLU A 383 40.68 -23.25 2.21
N ARG A 384 39.87 -23.22 3.27
CA ARG A 384 39.43 -24.44 3.99
C ARG A 384 38.51 -25.33 3.16
N CYS A 385 37.69 -24.75 2.30
CA CYS A 385 36.88 -25.52 1.35
C CYS A 385 37.75 -26.22 0.29
N ALA A 386 38.84 -25.58 -0.15
CA ALA A 386 39.72 -26.13 -1.18
C ALA A 386 40.49 -27.37 -0.69
N ASP A 387 40.77 -27.44 0.61
CA ASP A 387 41.41 -28.61 1.23
C ASP A 387 40.48 -29.85 1.35
N LEU A 388 39.18 -29.70 1.03
CA LEU A 388 38.17 -30.76 1.10
C LEU A 388 37.87 -31.44 -0.25
N VAL A 389 38.48 -30.95 -1.34
CA VAL A 389 38.38 -31.51 -2.71
C VAL A 389 39.70 -32.18 -3.07
#